data_AF-A0A2H6NLQ8-F1
#
_entry.id   AF-A0A2H6NLQ8-F1
#
_cell.length_a   1.000
_cell.length_b   1.000
_cell.length_c   1.000
_cell.angle_alpha   90.00
_cell.angle_beta   90.00
_cell.angle_gamma   90.00
#
_symmetry.space_group_name_H-M   'P 1'
#
loop_
_entity.id
_entity.type
_entity.pdbx_description
1 polymer ?
#
loop_
_entity_poly.entity_id
_entity_poly.type
_entity_poly.pdbx_seq_one_letter_code
_entity_poly.pdbx_strand_id
1 'polypeptide(L)'
;EQFGYLVQQIANQEGKWLLVSSPWSENRMGDIYKCAVRQQGSKCSKMDLQTVTSIPNVNEIKKDMNLGLTLVRNPGTGGFLACGPLWAQQCGSQYYATGICSEFDPSFQILRSFSPAVQNCSSAIDLVVICDESNSIYPWAAVKDFLKKFIQGLDIGPTKTQVGLIQ
;
A
#
# COMPACT_ATOMS: atom_id res chain seq x y z
N GLU A 1 0.42 15.84 -12.47
CA GLU A 1 0.98 15.81 -11.11
C GLU A 1 0.07 16.65 -10.21
N GLN A 2 -0.62 16.05 -9.22
CA GLN A 2 -1.56 16.77 -8.34
C GLN A 2 -0.81 17.51 -7.22
N PHE A 3 0.10 18.40 -7.59
CA PHE A 3 0.84 19.21 -6.64
C PHE A 3 -0.11 20.15 -5.88
N GLY A 4 0.00 20.19 -4.56
CA GLY A 4 -0.90 20.99 -3.73
C GLY A 4 -2.16 20.25 -3.27
N TYR A 5 -2.23 18.92 -3.47
CA TYR A 5 -3.38 18.12 -3.05
C TYR A 5 -3.69 18.26 -1.54
N LEU A 6 -2.65 18.20 -0.72
CA LEU A 6 -2.65 18.52 0.70
C LEU A 6 -1.46 19.41 1.03
N VAL A 7 -1.66 20.30 1.99
CA VAL A 7 -0.63 21.21 2.51
C VAL A 7 -0.61 21.14 4.02
N GLN A 8 0.58 21.03 4.60
CA GLN A 8 0.80 21.07 6.04
C GLN A 8 1.95 22.00 6.40
N GLN A 9 1.85 22.71 7.53
CA GLN A 9 2.94 23.53 8.04
C GLN A 9 3.76 22.74 9.05
N ILE A 10 5.08 22.87 9.01
CA ILE A 10 5.99 22.29 10.00
C ILE A 10 7.13 23.27 10.31
N ALA A 11 7.62 23.23 11.54
CA ALA A 11 8.74 24.04 11.97
C ALA A 11 9.75 23.15 12.68
N ASN A 12 11.02 23.31 12.33
CA ASN A 12 12.15 22.61 12.92
C ASN A 12 13.28 23.62 13.20
N GLN A 13 14.46 23.13 13.59
CA GLN A 13 15.62 23.98 13.87
C GLN A 13 16.12 24.73 12.63
N GLU A 14 15.87 24.20 11.42
CA GLU A 14 16.29 24.77 10.15
C GLU A 14 15.33 25.87 9.64
N GLY A 15 14.10 25.91 10.14
CA GLY A 15 13.14 26.96 9.80
C GLY A 15 11.69 26.52 9.78
N LYS A 16 10.87 27.31 9.06
CA LYS A 16 9.44 27.07 8.85
C LYS A 16 9.20 26.63 7.41
N TRP A 17 8.52 25.50 7.27
CA TRP A 17 8.31 24.80 6.02
C TRP A 17 6.83 24.56 5.75
N LEU A 18 6.46 24.62 4.48
CA LEU A 18 5.22 24.08 3.95
C LEU A 18 5.54 22.74 3.29
N LEU A 19 4.92 21.68 3.79
CA LEU A 19 4.86 20.38 3.16
C LEU A 19 3.72 20.37 2.17
N VAL A 20 4.00 20.01 0.92
CA VAL A 20 3.04 20.01 -0.17
C VAL A 20 3.06 18.66 -0.85
N SER A 21 1.97 17.90 -0.77
CA SER A 21 1.88 16.60 -1.41
C SER A 21 1.65 16.71 -2.92
N SER A 22 2.20 15.78 -3.68
CA SER A 22 1.92 15.56 -5.10
C SER A 22 1.73 14.06 -5.37
N PRO A 23 0.52 13.51 -5.14
CA PRO A 23 0.30 12.06 -5.24
C PRO A 23 0.53 11.46 -6.63
N TRP A 24 0.49 12.27 -7.70
CA TRP A 24 0.66 11.82 -9.08
C TRP A 24 2.06 12.09 -9.68
N SER A 25 3.07 12.33 -8.86
CA SER A 25 4.46 12.37 -9.32
C SER A 25 5.02 10.97 -9.55
N GLU A 26 6.02 10.83 -10.44
CA GLU A 26 6.81 9.60 -10.65
C GLU A 26 5.97 8.32 -10.82
N ASN A 27 5.33 8.12 -11.98
CA ASN A 27 4.46 6.96 -12.20
C ASN A 27 3.37 6.78 -11.11
N ARG A 28 2.86 7.91 -10.59
CA ARG A 28 1.88 7.96 -9.50
C ARG A 28 2.33 7.23 -8.23
N MET A 29 3.64 7.10 -8.03
CA MET A 29 4.18 6.74 -6.72
C MET A 29 3.83 7.83 -5.69
N GLY A 30 3.81 9.08 -6.14
CA GLY A 30 3.52 10.23 -5.29
C GLY A 30 4.71 10.61 -4.42
N ASP A 31 4.74 11.87 -4.00
CA ASP A 31 5.78 12.40 -3.11
C ASP A 31 5.29 13.65 -2.36
N ILE A 32 6.12 14.16 -1.46
CA ILE A 32 5.90 15.40 -0.72
C ILE A 32 7.09 16.33 -0.97
N TYR A 33 6.77 17.60 -1.19
CA TYR A 33 7.74 18.66 -1.39
C TYR A 33 7.80 19.52 -0.14
N LYS A 34 8.98 20.07 0.17
CA LYS A 34 9.15 21.08 1.22
C LYS A 34 9.44 22.44 0.61
N CYS A 35 8.72 23.47 1.06
CA CYS A 35 8.84 24.85 0.60
C CYS A 35 9.13 25.77 1.80
N ALA A 36 10.18 26.59 1.71
CA ALA A 36 10.52 27.53 2.79
C ALA A 36 9.54 28.71 2.84
N VAL A 37 9.01 29.06 4.03
CA VAL A 37 7.93 30.07 4.15
C VAL A 37 8.41 31.53 4.08
N ARG A 38 9.70 31.80 4.34
CA ARG A 38 10.22 33.17 4.53
C ARG A 38 11.25 33.63 3.49
N GLN A 39 11.42 32.90 2.40
CA GLN A 39 12.33 33.29 1.33
C GLN A 39 11.52 33.82 0.14
N GLN A 40 11.82 35.05 -0.29
CA GLN A 40 11.22 35.67 -1.47
C GLN A 40 11.67 34.87 -2.71
N GLY A 41 10.74 34.28 -3.46
CA GLY A 41 11.07 33.33 -4.54
C GLY A 41 11.39 31.90 -4.08
N SER A 42 10.92 31.51 -2.89
CA SER A 42 11.08 30.16 -2.34
C SER A 42 10.64 29.08 -3.32
N LYS A 43 11.59 28.25 -3.75
CA LYS A 43 11.31 27.06 -4.55
C LYS A 43 11.02 25.89 -3.61
N CYS A 44 10.02 25.09 -3.99
CA CYS A 44 9.74 23.82 -3.33
C CYS A 44 10.77 22.78 -3.80
N SER A 45 11.34 22.05 -2.85
CA SER A 45 12.25 20.93 -3.14
C SER A 45 11.52 19.61 -2.91
N LYS A 46 11.67 18.70 -3.87
CA LYS A 46 11.17 17.33 -3.78
C LYS A 46 11.96 16.58 -2.71
N MET A 47 11.30 15.75 -1.89
CA MET A 47 11.95 15.03 -0.80
C MET A 47 12.25 13.56 -1.11
N ASP A 48 11.69 13.02 -2.20
CA ASP A 48 11.88 11.65 -2.65
C ASP A 48 11.52 10.58 -1.59
N LEU A 49 10.47 10.86 -0.80
CA LEU A 49 10.04 10.01 0.32
C LEU A 49 9.51 8.64 -0.12
N GLN A 50 9.11 8.50 -1.39
CA GLN A 50 8.71 7.23 -2.00
C GLN A 50 9.86 6.19 -2.03
N THR A 51 11.10 6.66 -2.01
CA THR A 51 12.29 5.79 -2.07
C THR A 51 12.55 5.12 -0.72
N VAL A 52 12.35 5.85 0.37
CA VAL A 52 12.58 5.39 1.75
C VAL A 52 11.35 4.74 2.39
N THR A 53 10.15 4.97 1.85
CA THR A 53 8.91 4.34 2.31
C THR A 53 8.84 2.88 1.82
N SER A 54 9.11 1.92 2.70
CA SER A 54 9.17 0.48 2.38
C SER A 54 8.82 -0.40 3.58
N ILE A 55 8.37 -1.63 3.32
CA ILE A 55 8.14 -2.67 4.32
C ILE A 55 9.14 -3.81 4.07
N PRO A 56 9.90 -4.26 5.08
CA PRO A 56 10.85 -5.35 4.89
C PRO A 56 10.14 -6.68 4.64
N ASN A 57 10.82 -7.61 3.96
CA ASN A 57 10.40 -9.00 3.75
C ASN A 57 9.09 -9.20 2.98
N VAL A 58 8.71 -8.24 2.12
CA VAL A 58 7.55 -8.35 1.23
C VAL A 58 7.90 -7.93 -0.19
N ASN A 59 7.14 -8.40 -1.17
CA ASN A 59 7.26 -7.95 -2.56
C ASN A 59 6.39 -6.72 -2.76
N GLU A 60 7.00 -5.54 -2.79
CA GLU A 60 6.28 -4.26 -2.88
C GLU A 60 5.91 -3.88 -4.31
N ILE A 61 4.69 -3.37 -4.46
CA ILE A 61 4.21 -2.70 -5.67
C ILE A 61 3.92 -1.25 -5.31
N LYS A 62 4.87 -0.37 -5.66
CA LYS A 62 4.79 1.07 -5.37
C LYS A 62 4.16 1.89 -6.51
N LYS A 63 4.07 1.32 -7.71
CA LYS A 63 3.42 1.99 -8.84
C LYS A 63 1.98 2.33 -8.47
N ASP A 64 1.54 3.55 -8.78
CA ASP A 64 0.19 4.02 -8.47
C ASP A 64 -0.15 4.09 -6.96
N MET A 65 0.83 3.99 -6.04
CA MET A 65 0.55 4.01 -4.60
C MET A 65 -0.02 5.34 -4.08
N ASN A 66 0.22 6.43 -4.81
CA ASN A 66 -0.25 7.78 -4.52
C ASN A 66 0.14 8.28 -3.10
N LEU A 67 1.42 8.17 -2.75
CA LEU A 67 1.95 8.70 -1.49
C LEU A 67 1.67 10.21 -1.40
N GLY A 68 1.16 10.62 -0.24
CA GLY A 68 0.75 12.00 0.00
C GLY A 68 -0.74 12.26 -0.19
N LEU A 69 -1.56 11.25 -0.53
CA LEU A 69 -3.03 11.35 -0.40
C LEU A 69 -3.49 11.52 1.06
N THR A 70 -2.66 11.13 2.02
CA THR A 70 -2.83 11.46 3.42
C THR A 70 -1.54 12.07 3.94
N LEU A 71 -1.64 13.24 4.57
CA LEU A 71 -0.54 13.98 5.16
C LEU A 71 -1.02 14.63 6.45
N VAL A 72 -0.52 14.15 7.59
CA VAL A 72 -0.94 14.62 8.92
C VAL A 72 0.26 14.91 9.80
N ARG A 73 0.15 15.94 10.64
CA ARG A 73 1.18 16.24 11.66
C ARG A 73 1.14 15.18 12.76
N ASN A 74 2.32 14.80 13.26
CA ASN A 74 2.43 14.02 14.49
C ASN A 74 2.99 14.90 15.63
N PRO A 75 2.15 15.35 16.57
CA PRO A 75 2.60 16.15 17.71
C PRO A 75 3.57 15.39 18.64
N GLY A 76 3.47 14.06 18.71
CA GLY A 76 4.28 13.23 19.60
C GLY A 76 5.75 13.17 19.19
N THR A 77 6.03 13.08 17.88
CA THR A 77 7.39 13.12 17.33
C THR A 77 7.81 14.52 16.85
N GLY A 78 6.86 15.45 16.76
CA GLY A 78 7.04 16.78 16.17
C GLY A 78 7.10 16.77 14.63
N GLY A 79 7.03 15.59 14.01
CA GLY A 79 7.14 15.39 12.58
C GLY A 79 5.78 15.24 11.90
N PHE A 80 5.70 14.31 10.95
CA PHE A 80 4.49 14.06 10.16
C PHE A 80 4.39 12.60 9.71
N LEU A 81 3.17 12.20 9.36
CA LEU A 81 2.84 10.93 8.74
C LEU A 81 2.39 11.20 7.31
N ALA A 82 2.89 10.41 6.37
CA ALA A 82 2.45 10.39 4.98
C ALA A 82 2.01 8.99 4.58
N CYS A 83 0.87 8.86 3.91
CA CYS A 83 0.37 7.56 3.45
C CYS A 83 0.09 7.52 1.95
N GLY A 84 0.32 6.35 1.37
CA GLY A 84 -0.05 5.95 0.02
C GLY A 84 -1.06 4.81 0.08
N PRO A 85 -2.36 5.08 -0.03
CA PRO A 85 -3.41 4.08 0.23
C PRO A 85 -3.47 2.97 -0.84
N LEU A 86 -2.87 3.18 -2.02
CA LEU A 86 -2.85 2.19 -3.09
C LEU A 86 -1.51 1.43 -3.18
N TRP A 87 -0.60 1.62 -2.21
CA TRP A 87 0.54 0.73 -2.08
C TRP A 87 0.03 -0.70 -1.91
N ALA A 88 0.66 -1.64 -2.61
CA ALA A 88 0.25 -3.04 -2.59
C ALA A 88 1.42 -3.97 -2.34
N GLN A 89 1.10 -5.13 -1.75
CA GLN A 89 1.99 -6.27 -1.65
C GLN A 89 1.58 -7.31 -2.68
N GLN A 90 2.56 -7.90 -3.36
CA GLN A 90 2.33 -9.03 -4.24
C GLN A 90 2.55 -10.35 -3.49
N CYS A 91 1.54 -11.22 -3.50
CA CYS A 91 1.62 -12.60 -3.00
C CYS A 91 1.27 -13.58 -4.13
N GLY A 92 2.26 -14.32 -4.63
CA GLY A 92 2.08 -15.17 -5.81
C GLY A 92 1.68 -14.33 -7.04
N SER A 93 0.52 -14.65 -7.62
CA SER A 93 -0.07 -13.91 -8.75
C SER A 93 -1.04 -12.79 -8.33
N GLN A 94 -1.33 -12.67 -7.02
CA GLN A 94 -2.33 -11.74 -6.50
C GLN A 94 -1.71 -10.47 -5.91
N TYR A 95 -2.43 -9.37 -6.05
CA TYR A 95 -2.04 -8.04 -5.54
C TYR A 95 -2.98 -7.61 -4.42
N TYR A 96 -2.42 -7.30 -3.26
CA TYR A 96 -3.15 -6.87 -2.08
C TYR A 96 -2.83 -5.41 -1.77
N ALA A 97 -3.76 -4.51 -2.12
CA ALA A 97 -3.64 -3.08 -1.84
C ALA A 97 -4.02 -2.79 -0.37
N THR A 98 -3.04 -2.92 0.53
CA THR A 98 -3.22 -2.67 1.97
C THR A 98 -2.87 -1.23 2.36
N GLY A 99 -2.26 -0.47 1.44
CA GLY A 99 -1.72 0.86 1.68
C GLY A 99 -0.47 0.82 2.56
N ILE A 100 0.24 1.95 2.61
CA ILE A 100 1.43 2.13 3.46
C ILE A 100 1.40 3.52 4.09
N CYS A 101 1.88 3.63 5.32
CA CYS A 101 2.12 4.90 5.99
C CYS A 101 3.56 4.95 6.50
N SER A 102 4.20 6.10 6.34
CA SER A 102 5.54 6.37 6.84
C SER A 102 5.52 7.55 7.78
N GLU A 103 6.20 7.38 8.91
CA GLU A 103 6.39 8.41 9.91
C GLU A 103 7.77 9.04 9.74
N PHE A 104 7.81 10.36 9.72
CA PHE A 104 9.01 11.16 9.56
C PHE A 104 9.18 12.11 10.74
N ASP A 105 10.43 12.38 11.10
CA ASP A 105 10.79 13.32 12.15
C ASP A 105 10.72 14.79 11.63
N PRO A 106 10.93 15.79 12.51
CA PRO A 106 10.98 17.20 12.11
C PRO A 106 12.09 17.54 11.10
N SER A 107 13.13 16.70 10.98
CA SER A 107 14.26 16.84 10.05
C SER A 107 14.01 16.07 8.73
N PHE A 108 12.78 15.62 8.51
CA PHE A 108 12.35 14.88 7.32
C PHE A 108 13.03 13.51 7.17
N GLN A 109 13.58 12.94 8.24
CA GLN A 109 14.14 11.60 8.26
C GLN A 109 13.07 10.57 8.61
N ILE A 110 13.13 9.41 7.97
CA ILE A 110 12.18 8.34 8.21
C ILE A 110 12.42 7.71 9.59
N LEU A 111 11.37 7.63 10.39
CA LEU A 111 11.39 6.95 11.68
C LEU A 111 10.96 5.49 11.53
N ARG A 112 9.87 5.26 10.78
CA ARG A 112 9.34 3.92 10.48
C ARG A 112 8.34 3.98 9.33
N SER A 113 8.20 2.85 8.66
CA SER A 113 7.09 2.57 7.73
C SER A 113 6.27 1.43 8.28
N PHE A 114 4.95 1.50 8.12
CA PHE A 114 4.04 0.44 8.55
C PHE A 114 2.82 0.37 7.64
N SER A 115 2.25 -0.82 7.53
CA SER A 115 1.00 -1.08 6.85
C SER A 115 0.16 -1.96 7.78
N PRO A 116 -0.91 -1.43 8.41
CA PRO A 116 -1.66 -2.18 9.43
C PRO A 116 -2.31 -3.47 8.92
N ALA A 117 -2.66 -3.50 7.63
CA ALA A 117 -3.32 -4.64 6.99
C ALA A 117 -2.35 -5.55 6.23
N VAL A 118 -1.04 -5.27 6.27
CA VAL A 118 -0.03 -6.16 5.66
C VAL A 118 -0.03 -7.49 6.38
N GLN A 119 -0.09 -8.57 5.60
CA GLN A 119 0.00 -9.92 6.13
C GLN A 119 1.19 -10.60 5.48
N ASN A 120 1.83 -11.51 6.21
CA ASN A 120 2.79 -12.40 5.59
C ASN A 120 2.05 -13.20 4.52
N CYS A 121 2.55 -13.17 3.29
CA CYS A 121 2.03 -14.03 2.23
C CYS A 121 2.23 -15.48 2.68
N SER A 122 1.17 -16.13 3.16
CA SER A 122 1.21 -17.58 3.34
C SER A 122 1.28 -18.20 1.95
N SER A 123 2.37 -18.89 1.65
CA SER A 123 2.48 -19.62 0.39
C SER A 123 1.65 -20.90 0.41
N ALA A 124 1.41 -21.47 1.59
CA ALA A 124 0.74 -22.75 1.78
C ALA A 124 -0.62 -22.57 2.47
N ILE A 125 -1.68 -22.89 1.75
CA ILE A 125 -3.06 -22.87 2.24
C ILE A 125 -3.67 -24.22 1.90
N ASP A 126 -4.21 -24.91 2.90
CA ASP A 126 -5.02 -26.10 2.67
C ASP A 126 -6.49 -25.68 2.57
N LEU A 127 -7.07 -25.85 1.38
CA LEU A 127 -8.42 -25.44 1.08
C LEU A 127 -9.30 -26.66 0.85
N VAL A 128 -10.35 -26.83 1.65
CA VAL A 128 -11.33 -27.89 1.49
C VAL A 128 -12.64 -27.30 1.02
N VAL A 129 -13.07 -27.66 -0.19
CA VAL A 129 -14.37 -27.27 -0.73
C VAL A 129 -15.38 -28.37 -0.46
N ILE A 130 -16.48 -28.03 0.20
CA ILE A 130 -17.61 -28.93 0.46
C ILE A 130 -18.72 -28.59 -0.54
N CYS A 131 -19.10 -29.56 -1.36
CA CYS A 131 -20.08 -29.37 -2.43
C CYS A 131 -21.40 -30.08 -2.10
N ASP A 132 -22.49 -29.32 -2.13
CA ASP A 132 -23.84 -29.87 -2.05
C ASP A 132 -24.25 -30.48 -3.41
N GLU A 133 -24.41 -31.81 -3.45
CA GLU A 133 -24.93 -32.55 -4.60
C GLU A 133 -26.37 -33.07 -4.39
N SER A 134 -27.16 -32.36 -3.59
CA SER A 134 -28.59 -32.64 -3.50
C SER A 134 -29.30 -32.41 -4.85
N ASN A 135 -30.42 -33.10 -5.04
CA ASN A 135 -31.26 -32.95 -6.23
C ASN A 135 -31.84 -31.53 -6.39
N SER A 136 -31.85 -30.71 -5.33
CA SER A 136 -32.24 -29.30 -5.39
C SER A 136 -31.26 -28.41 -6.15
N ILE A 137 -29.99 -28.81 -6.25
CA ILE A 137 -28.94 -28.04 -6.93
C ILE A 137 -28.75 -28.52 -8.38
N TYR A 138 -29.43 -29.60 -8.79
CA TYR A 138 -29.39 -30.07 -10.16
C TYR A 138 -30.02 -29.04 -11.13
N PRO A 139 -29.41 -28.80 -12.31
CA PRO A 139 -28.17 -29.40 -12.83
C PRO A 139 -26.89 -28.68 -12.36
N TRP A 140 -25.90 -29.45 -11.93
CA TRP A 140 -24.66 -28.97 -11.27
C TRP A 140 -23.62 -28.30 -12.20
N ALA A 141 -24.01 -27.86 -13.40
CA ALA A 141 -23.09 -27.23 -14.35
C ALA A 141 -22.47 -25.94 -13.77
N ALA A 142 -23.29 -25.09 -13.14
CA ALA A 142 -22.83 -23.84 -12.54
C ALA A 142 -21.81 -24.06 -11.40
N VAL A 143 -22.04 -25.08 -10.56
CA VAL A 143 -21.10 -25.45 -9.48
C VAL A 143 -19.75 -25.88 -10.07
N LYS A 144 -19.76 -26.75 -11.08
CA LYS A 144 -18.52 -27.20 -11.76
C LYS A 144 -17.77 -26.04 -12.42
N ASP A 145 -18.48 -25.12 -13.06
CA ASP A 145 -17.86 -23.96 -13.72
C ASP A 145 -17.27 -22.98 -12.70
N PHE A 146 -17.94 -22.78 -11.56
CA PHE A 146 -17.37 -22.04 -10.44
C PHE A 146 -16.09 -22.68 -9.93
N LEU A 147 -16.11 -23.99 -9.62
CA LEU A 147 -14.93 -24.70 -9.10
C LEU A 147 -13.74 -24.61 -10.05
N LYS A 148 -13.95 -24.77 -11.36
CA LYS A 148 -12.90 -24.62 -12.37
C LYS A 148 -12.29 -23.22 -12.35
N LYS A 149 -13.11 -22.16 -12.38
CA LYS A 149 -12.64 -20.77 -12.35
C LYS A 149 -11.94 -20.44 -11.04
N PHE A 150 -12.49 -20.92 -9.93
CA PHE A 150 -11.92 -20.73 -8.60
C PHE A 150 -10.53 -21.35 -8.47
N ILE A 151 -10.39 -22.62 -8.85
CA ILE A 151 -9.12 -23.36 -8.81
C ILE A 151 -8.06 -22.73 -9.73
N GLN A 152 -8.45 -22.25 -10.91
CA GLN A 152 -7.54 -21.54 -11.83
C GLN A 152 -6.94 -20.26 -11.24
N GLY A 153 -7.58 -19.66 -10.23
CA GLY A 153 -7.07 -18.47 -9.54
C GLY A 153 -6.08 -18.77 -8.41
N LEU A 154 -5.89 -20.04 -8.05
CA LEU A 154 -5.04 -20.48 -6.94
C LEU A 154 -3.65 -20.91 -7.44
N ASP A 155 -2.63 -20.65 -6.62
CA ASP A 155 -1.27 -21.12 -6.86
C ASP A 155 -1.06 -22.50 -6.20
N ILE A 156 -1.46 -23.55 -6.92
CA ILE A 156 -1.48 -24.92 -6.42
C ILE A 156 -0.12 -25.60 -6.62
N GLY A 157 0.40 -26.22 -5.56
CA GLY A 157 1.64 -26.98 -5.62
C GLY A 157 1.99 -27.69 -4.31
N PRO A 158 2.98 -28.60 -4.32
CA PRO A 158 3.31 -29.42 -3.14
C PRO A 158 3.71 -28.62 -1.89
N THR A 159 4.29 -27.44 -2.11
CA THR A 159 4.71 -26.50 -1.05
C THR A 159 3.86 -25.23 -1.03
N LYS A 160 2.72 -25.24 -1.74
CA LYS A 160 1.85 -24.09 -1.92
C LYS A 160 0.41 -24.42 -1.52
N THR A 161 -0.59 -23.89 -2.23
CA THR A 161 -1.99 -24.20 -1.98
C THR A 161 -2.26 -25.67 -2.31
N GLN A 162 -2.91 -26.39 -1.40
CA GLN A 162 -3.45 -27.72 -1.65
C GLN A 162 -4.96 -27.67 -1.58
N VAL A 163 -5.64 -28.41 -2.46
CA VAL A 163 -7.10 -28.37 -2.57
C VAL A 163 -7.68 -29.76 -2.40
N GLY A 164 -8.56 -29.91 -1.41
CA GLY A 164 -9.43 -31.06 -1.23
C GLY A 164 -10.85 -30.72 -1.67
N LEU A 165 -11.54 -31.67 -2.29
CA LEU A 165 -12.95 -31.57 -2.63
C LEU A 165 -13.68 -32.69 -1.89
N ILE A 166 -14.70 -32.31 -1.12
CA ILE A 166 -15.60 -33.24 -0.43
C ILE A 166 -17.00 -33.01 -0.97
N GLN A 167 -17.69 -34.10 -1.22
CA GLN A 167 -19.09 -34.16 -1.60
C GLN A 167 -19.88 -34.73 -0.43
#